data_AF-A0A956YNA0-F1
#
_entry.id   AF-A0A956YNA0-F1
#
_cell.length_a   1.000
_cell.length_b   1.000
_cell.length_c   1.000
_cell.angle_alpha   90.00
_cell.angle_beta   90.00
_cell.angle_gamma   90.00
#
_symmetry.space_group_name_H-M   'P 1'
#
loop_
_entity.id
_entity.type
_entity.pdbx_description
1 polymer ?
#
loop_
_entity_poly.entity_id
_entity_poly.type
_entity_poly.pdbx_seq_one_letter_code
_entity_poly.pdbx_strand_id
1 'polypeptide(L)'
;PEATPVPNSAVIGGVVWQDVCFFTTSGQPSSGCVDISADGSGFYKGDGELINEPRLAGITVKLAAGACPANAIVPSSAVLATAVTDDAGLYRFEGLDAGLYCVAIEPFSSDNVDLLIPGDWTWPNYGVGLQGINLAAGEERLEVDFGWEFQ
;
A
#
# COMPACT_ATOMS: atom_id res chain seq x y z
N PRO A 1 -7.85 7.46 34.04
CA PRO A 1 -6.85 8.31 33.37
C PRO A 1 -6.24 7.54 32.20
N GLU A 2 -6.55 7.96 30.98
CA GLU A 2 -5.82 7.51 29.80
C GLU A 2 -4.36 7.96 29.94
N ALA A 3 -3.41 7.05 29.67
CA ALA A 3 -2.00 7.38 29.81
C ALA A 3 -1.64 8.51 28.85
N THR A 4 -0.81 9.47 29.30
CA THR A 4 -0.30 10.50 28.40
C THR A 4 0.55 9.81 27.33
N PRO A 5 0.28 10.03 26.04
CA PRO A 5 1.03 9.39 24.99
C PRO A 5 2.52 9.76 25.07
N VAL A 6 3.39 8.78 24.90
CA VAL A 6 4.84 9.00 24.93
C VAL A 6 5.25 9.69 23.63
N PRO A 7 6.01 10.80 23.66
CA PRO A 7 6.56 11.40 22.44
C PRO A 7 7.42 10.40 21.66
N ASN A 8 7.49 10.52 20.33
CA ASN A 8 8.27 9.62 19.47
C ASN A 8 7.98 8.13 19.68
N SER A 9 6.73 7.75 19.92
CA SER A 9 6.33 6.35 20.11
C SER A 9 5.29 5.86 19.11
N ALA A 10 4.86 6.73 18.18
CA ALA A 10 3.88 6.34 17.19
C ALA A 10 4.52 5.46 16.10
N VAL A 11 3.66 4.72 15.42
CA VAL A 11 4.03 3.66 14.50
C VAL A 11 3.12 3.73 13.28
N ILE A 12 3.70 3.60 12.10
CA ILE A 12 2.98 3.36 10.86
C ILE A 12 3.47 2.04 10.27
N GLY A 13 2.55 1.19 9.87
CA GLY A 13 2.87 -0.06 9.19
C GLY A 13 1.68 -0.60 8.41
N GLY A 14 1.93 -1.68 7.70
CA GLY A 14 0.91 -2.37 6.93
C GLY A 14 1.51 -3.52 6.16
N VAL A 15 0.71 -4.04 5.23
CA VAL A 15 1.09 -5.13 4.35
C VAL A 15 1.03 -4.69 2.89
N VAL A 16 1.99 -5.16 2.11
CA VAL A 16 1.90 -5.17 0.65
C VAL A 16 1.57 -6.59 0.20
N TRP A 17 0.58 -6.73 -0.65
CA TRP A 17 0.11 -8.03 -1.12
C TRP A 17 -0.20 -8.02 -2.61
N GLN A 18 -0.18 -9.21 -3.19
CA GLN A 18 -0.62 -9.41 -4.56
C GLN A 18 -2.13 -9.59 -4.53
N ASP A 19 -2.86 -8.66 -5.13
CA ASP A 19 -4.29 -8.75 -5.35
C ASP A 19 -4.56 -9.60 -6.60
N VAL A 20 -5.24 -10.73 -6.42
CA VAL A 20 -5.33 -11.82 -7.37
C VAL A 20 -6.73 -11.87 -7.98
N CYS A 21 -6.85 -11.32 -9.19
CA CYS A 21 -7.95 -11.60 -10.09
C CYS A 21 -7.51 -12.55 -11.22
N PHE A 22 -8.19 -13.68 -11.35
CA PHE A 22 -7.95 -14.63 -12.44
C PHE A 22 -9.25 -15.22 -12.98
N PHE A 23 -9.19 -15.74 -14.20
CA PHE A 23 -10.30 -16.47 -14.79
C PHE A 23 -10.11 -17.97 -14.62
N THR A 24 -11.16 -18.62 -14.16
CA THR A 24 -11.25 -20.09 -14.10
C THR A 24 -11.24 -20.69 -15.50
N THR A 25 -11.03 -22.00 -15.58
CA THR A 25 -11.04 -22.75 -16.85
C THR A 25 -12.39 -22.69 -17.59
N SER A 26 -13.48 -22.36 -16.89
CA SER A 26 -14.81 -22.11 -17.49
C SER A 26 -15.00 -20.67 -17.97
N GLY A 27 -13.97 -19.82 -17.88
CA GLY A 27 -14.03 -18.41 -18.27
C GLY A 27 -14.81 -17.53 -17.29
N GLN A 28 -15.04 -18.00 -16.06
CA GLN A 28 -15.65 -17.18 -15.01
C GLN A 28 -14.56 -16.50 -14.16
N PRO A 29 -14.75 -15.24 -13.76
CA PRO A 29 -13.84 -14.54 -12.86
C PRO A 29 -13.78 -15.24 -11.49
N SER A 30 -12.64 -15.19 -10.81
CA SER A 30 -12.47 -15.61 -9.42
C SER A 30 -13.23 -14.71 -8.46
N SER A 31 -13.34 -15.10 -7.20
CA SER A 31 -13.96 -14.26 -6.17
C SER A 31 -13.19 -12.95 -5.92
N GLY A 32 -11.87 -12.95 -6.14
CA GLY A 32 -11.01 -11.76 -6.05
C GLY A 32 -11.11 -10.80 -7.23
N CYS A 33 -12.14 -10.92 -8.08
CA CYS A 33 -12.32 -10.09 -9.25
C CYS A 33 -13.57 -9.21 -9.11
N VAL A 34 -13.44 -7.92 -9.40
CA VAL A 34 -14.55 -6.97 -9.52
C VAL A 34 -14.61 -6.45 -10.95
N ASP A 35 -15.81 -6.48 -11.57
CA ASP A 35 -16.04 -5.82 -12.85
C ASP A 35 -16.10 -4.30 -12.62
N ILE A 36 -15.05 -3.61 -13.06
CA ILE A 36 -14.93 -2.15 -12.92
C ILE A 36 -15.46 -1.40 -14.15
N SER A 37 -16.03 -2.12 -15.12
CA SER A 37 -16.73 -1.49 -16.23
C SER A 37 -18.10 -0.96 -15.79
N ALA A 38 -18.46 0.25 -16.24
CA ALA A 38 -19.76 0.83 -15.92
C ALA A 38 -20.93 0.12 -16.63
N ASP A 39 -20.64 -0.60 -17.72
CA ASP A 39 -21.61 -1.25 -18.59
C ASP A 39 -21.68 -2.77 -18.40
N GLY A 40 -20.88 -3.35 -17.50
CA GLY A 40 -20.81 -4.79 -17.30
C GLY A 40 -20.16 -5.54 -18.46
N SER A 41 -19.28 -4.86 -19.21
CA SER A 41 -18.53 -5.44 -20.33
C SER A 41 -17.47 -6.44 -19.90
N GLY A 42 -17.24 -6.60 -18.59
CA GLY A 42 -16.31 -7.58 -18.04
C GLY A 42 -14.86 -7.10 -18.03
N PHE A 43 -14.62 -5.85 -17.66
CA PHE A 43 -13.26 -5.38 -17.37
C PHE A 43 -12.98 -5.62 -15.89
N TYR A 44 -12.42 -6.79 -15.58
CA TYR A 44 -12.18 -7.21 -14.20
C TYR A 44 -10.81 -6.75 -13.70
N LYS A 45 -10.77 -6.35 -12.44
CA LYS A 45 -9.55 -6.10 -11.66
C LYS A 45 -9.65 -6.78 -10.30
N GLY A 46 -8.52 -6.85 -9.61
CA GLY A 46 -8.46 -7.18 -8.18
C GLY A 46 -9.47 -6.40 -7.34
N ASP A 47 -10.01 -7.04 -6.31
CA ASP A 47 -11.09 -6.51 -5.48
C ASP A 47 -10.61 -5.60 -4.35
N GLY A 48 -9.29 -5.53 -4.13
CA GLY A 48 -8.66 -4.78 -3.05
C GLY A 48 -8.85 -5.43 -1.68
N GLU A 49 -9.32 -6.69 -1.60
CA GLU A 49 -9.52 -7.41 -0.34
C GLU A 49 -8.42 -8.46 -0.09
N LEU A 50 -7.75 -8.28 1.03
CA LEU A 50 -6.69 -9.18 1.45
C LEU A 50 -7.21 -10.49 2.08
N ILE A 51 -7.78 -11.39 1.26
CA ILE A 51 -8.37 -12.65 1.72
C ILE A 51 -7.75 -13.84 0.98
N ASN A 52 -6.88 -14.57 1.68
CA ASN A 52 -6.11 -15.71 1.13
C ASN A 52 -5.21 -15.35 -0.06
N GLU A 53 -4.69 -14.12 -0.07
CA GLU A 53 -3.86 -13.62 -1.15
C GLU A 53 -2.36 -13.65 -0.81
N PRO A 54 -1.47 -13.80 -1.81
CA PRO A 54 -0.03 -13.83 -1.59
C PRO A 54 0.50 -12.51 -1.04
N ARG A 55 1.54 -12.61 -0.19
CA ARG A 55 2.26 -11.45 0.35
C ARG A 55 3.41 -11.07 -0.58
N LEU A 56 3.69 -9.77 -0.69
CA LEU A 56 4.78 -9.25 -1.52
C LEU A 56 5.95 -8.83 -0.64
N ALA A 57 7.01 -9.63 -0.67
CA ALA A 57 8.28 -9.36 -0.01
C ALA A 57 9.22 -8.51 -0.89
N GLY A 58 10.13 -7.77 -0.28
CA GLY A 58 11.15 -7.00 -0.97
C GLY A 58 10.69 -5.64 -1.53
N ILE A 59 9.44 -5.25 -1.32
CA ILE A 59 8.89 -4.00 -1.82
C ILE A 59 9.37 -2.84 -0.95
N THR A 60 10.00 -1.84 -1.58
CA THR A 60 10.45 -0.63 -0.90
C THR A 60 9.28 0.33 -0.73
N VAL A 61 9.00 0.66 0.54
CA VAL A 61 7.99 1.62 0.99
C VAL A 61 8.69 2.89 1.49
N LYS A 62 8.19 4.06 1.10
CA LYS A 62 8.70 5.37 1.50
C LYS A 62 7.78 6.02 2.53
N LEU A 63 8.36 6.60 3.57
CA LEU A 63 7.69 7.51 4.50
C LEU A 63 8.18 8.93 4.24
N ALA A 64 7.26 9.87 4.05
CA ALA A 64 7.55 11.30 3.92
C ALA A 64 6.72 12.12 4.91
N ALA A 65 7.25 13.28 5.30
CA ALA A 65 6.52 14.25 6.11
C ALA A 65 5.48 15.00 5.25
N GLY A 66 4.32 15.30 5.85
CA GLY A 66 3.29 16.13 5.24
C GLY A 66 2.33 15.37 4.32
N ALA A 67 1.55 16.15 3.57
CA ALA A 67 0.51 15.61 2.69
C ALA A 67 1.13 14.87 1.50
N CYS A 68 0.43 13.86 1.00
CA CYS A 68 0.84 13.15 -0.20
C CYS A 68 0.82 14.07 -1.44
N PRO A 69 1.82 13.94 -2.33
CA PRO A 69 1.91 14.76 -3.52
C PRO A 69 0.88 14.33 -4.58
N ALA A 70 0.29 15.30 -5.28
CA ALA A 70 -0.77 15.06 -6.26
C ALA A 70 -0.34 14.23 -7.49
N ASN A 71 0.96 14.21 -7.80
CA ASN A 71 1.53 13.43 -8.91
C ASN A 71 1.96 12.01 -8.50
N ALA A 72 1.66 11.59 -7.26
CA ALA A 72 2.02 10.30 -6.69
C ALA A 72 3.52 9.95 -6.66
N ILE A 73 4.39 10.97 -6.78
CA ILE A 73 5.84 10.80 -6.69
C ILE A 73 6.34 11.63 -5.52
N VAL A 74 6.88 10.97 -4.51
CA VAL A 74 7.49 11.58 -3.33
C VAL A 74 8.90 12.03 -3.71
N PRO A 75 9.19 13.35 -3.64
CA PRO A 75 10.54 13.83 -3.91
C PRO A 75 11.51 13.28 -2.86
N SER A 76 12.72 12.90 -3.27
CA SER A 76 13.73 12.32 -2.38
C SER A 76 14.07 13.22 -1.18
N SER A 77 13.97 14.54 -1.34
CA SER A 77 14.18 15.52 -0.27
C SER A 77 13.10 15.52 0.83
N ALA A 78 11.94 14.91 0.58
CA ALA A 78 10.84 14.81 1.55
C ALA A 78 10.80 13.44 2.25
N VAL A 79 11.57 12.46 1.78
CA VAL A 79 11.64 11.12 2.37
C VAL A 79 12.32 11.21 3.73
N LEU A 80 11.62 10.77 4.77
CA LEU A 80 12.13 10.65 6.13
C LEU A 80 12.81 9.30 6.35
N ALA A 81 12.20 8.24 5.82
CA ALA A 81 12.66 6.87 5.99
C ALA A 81 12.15 5.98 4.84
N THR A 82 12.79 4.82 4.69
CA THR A 82 12.31 3.72 3.86
C THR A 82 12.24 2.44 4.67
N ALA A 83 11.33 1.56 4.29
CA ALA A 83 11.20 0.20 4.81
C ALA A 83 11.08 -0.77 3.62
N VAL A 84 11.52 -2.01 3.81
CA VAL A 84 11.39 -3.07 2.82
C VAL A 84 10.48 -4.13 3.41
N THR A 85 9.49 -4.58 2.63
CA THR A 85 8.56 -5.61 3.11
C THR A 85 9.28 -6.94 3.35
N ASP A 86 8.93 -7.62 4.44
CA ASP A 86 9.46 -8.95 4.77
C ASP A 86 8.73 -10.09 4.02
N ASP A 87 9.06 -11.34 4.33
CA ASP A 87 8.43 -12.53 3.74
C ASP A 87 6.91 -12.62 3.97
N ALA A 88 6.38 -11.92 4.98
CA ALA A 88 4.95 -11.79 5.24
C ALA A 88 4.34 -10.52 4.59
N GLY A 89 5.12 -9.79 3.80
CA GLY A 89 4.72 -8.54 3.15
C GLY A 89 4.65 -7.35 4.09
N LEU A 90 5.09 -7.51 5.35
CA LEU A 90 4.95 -6.48 6.38
C LEU A 90 6.06 -5.45 6.28
N TYR A 91 5.70 -4.19 6.48
CA TYR A 91 6.64 -3.09 6.70
C TYR A 91 6.24 -2.27 7.93
N ARG A 92 7.23 -1.59 8.54
CA ARG A 92 7.00 -0.77 9.73
C ARG A 92 7.94 0.43 9.79
N PHE A 93 7.40 1.56 10.22
CA PHE A 93 8.11 2.76 10.65
C PHE A 93 7.78 2.99 12.12
N GLU A 94 8.82 3.10 12.95
CA GLU A 94 8.70 3.25 14.39
C GLU A 94 9.29 4.58 14.85
N GLY A 95 8.99 4.96 16.10
CA GLY A 95 9.59 6.14 16.71
C GLY A 95 9.08 7.45 16.13
N LEU A 96 7.85 7.46 15.60
CA LEU A 96 7.28 8.62 14.92
C LEU A 96 6.67 9.58 15.94
N ASP A 97 6.79 10.87 15.63
CA ASP A 97 6.04 11.93 16.29
C ASP A 97 4.61 12.00 15.76
N ALA A 98 3.74 12.68 16.51
CA ALA A 98 2.43 13.04 15.98
C ALA A 98 2.59 13.98 14.78
N GLY A 99 1.83 13.77 13.73
CA GLY A 99 1.95 14.59 12.54
C GLY A 99 1.25 14.01 11.32
N LEU A 100 1.32 14.79 10.23
CA LEU A 100 0.86 14.35 8.93
C LEU A 100 2.00 13.65 8.20
N TYR A 101 1.73 12.47 7.65
CA TYR A 101 2.67 11.66 6.90
C TYR A 101 2.07 11.21 5.57
N CYS A 102 2.93 10.93 4.61
CA CYS A 102 2.59 10.21 3.40
C CYS A 102 3.39 8.91 3.35
N VAL A 103 2.68 7.79 3.20
CA VAL A 103 3.28 6.49 2.88
C VAL A 103 3.08 6.25 1.40
N ALA A 104 4.15 5.90 0.68
CA ALA A 104 4.08 5.70 -0.76
C ALA A 104 4.93 4.52 -1.23
N ILE A 105 4.44 3.85 -2.26
CA ILE A 105 5.17 2.86 -3.04
C ILE A 105 5.13 3.33 -4.50
N GLU A 106 6.32 3.59 -5.04
CA GLU A 106 6.47 4.04 -6.42
C GLU A 106 6.90 2.85 -7.29
N PRO A 107 5.99 2.26 -8.08
CA PRO A 107 6.27 1.01 -8.78
C PRO A 107 7.29 1.19 -9.91
N PHE A 108 7.41 2.38 -10.48
CA PHE A 108 8.39 2.69 -11.52
C PHE A 108 9.75 3.20 -10.98
N SER A 109 9.93 3.23 -9.66
CA SER A 109 11.23 3.58 -9.09
C SER A 109 12.25 2.47 -9.32
N SER A 110 13.54 2.81 -9.31
CA SER A 110 14.62 1.82 -9.44
C SER A 110 14.57 0.72 -8.39
N ASP A 111 13.94 0.99 -7.24
CA ASP A 111 13.88 0.07 -6.11
C ASP A 111 12.76 -0.98 -6.27
N ASN A 112 11.74 -0.69 -7.10
CA ASN A 112 10.53 -1.53 -7.21
C ASN A 112 10.19 -1.98 -8.65
N VAL A 113 10.79 -1.38 -9.68
CA VAL A 113 10.39 -1.61 -11.09
C VAL A 113 10.50 -3.06 -11.51
N ASP A 114 11.55 -3.76 -11.07
CA ASP A 114 11.77 -5.17 -11.41
C ASP A 114 10.86 -6.13 -10.61
N LEU A 115 10.20 -5.64 -9.56
CA LEU A 115 9.36 -6.44 -8.66
C LEU A 115 7.86 -6.27 -8.93
N LEU A 116 7.43 -5.08 -9.36
CA LEU A 116 6.01 -4.75 -9.50
C LEU A 116 5.57 -4.72 -10.97
N ILE A 117 6.44 -4.36 -11.91
CA ILE A 117 6.02 -4.20 -13.30
C ILE A 117 6.12 -5.53 -14.06
N PRO A 118 5.10 -5.92 -14.85
CA PRO A 118 3.85 -5.20 -15.11
C PRO A 118 2.76 -5.39 -14.04
N GLY A 119 1.99 -4.33 -13.77
CA GLY A 119 0.84 -4.36 -12.88
C GLY A 119 0.27 -2.98 -12.57
N ASP A 120 -0.71 -2.93 -11.68
CA ASP A 120 -1.35 -1.69 -11.22
C ASP A 120 -1.85 -1.81 -9.76
N TRP A 121 -2.05 -0.68 -9.11
CA TRP A 121 -2.60 -0.64 -7.75
C TRP A 121 -4.10 -0.92 -7.78
N THR A 122 -4.58 -1.70 -6.82
CA THR A 122 -6.01 -1.94 -6.56
C THR A 122 -6.43 -1.37 -5.22
N TRP A 123 -5.50 -1.25 -4.27
CA TRP A 123 -5.72 -0.68 -2.95
C TRP A 123 -4.58 0.28 -2.55
N PRO A 124 -4.87 1.44 -1.92
CA PRO A 124 -6.15 1.93 -1.34
C PRO A 124 -7.24 2.31 -2.34
N ASN A 125 -6.88 2.56 -3.60
CA ASN A 125 -7.78 2.78 -4.71
C ASN A 125 -7.08 2.36 -6.00
N TYR A 126 -7.83 2.11 -7.07
CA TYR A 126 -7.26 1.81 -8.37
C TYR A 126 -6.26 2.89 -8.83
N GLY A 127 -5.04 2.47 -9.14
CA GLY A 127 -3.94 3.34 -9.59
C GLY A 127 -3.30 4.22 -8.52
N VAL A 128 -3.65 4.06 -7.24
CA VAL A 128 -3.13 4.90 -6.15
C VAL A 128 -2.15 4.13 -5.27
N GLY A 129 -0.85 4.43 -5.40
CA GLY A 129 0.22 3.85 -4.59
C GLY A 129 0.64 4.67 -3.38
N LEU A 130 -0.27 5.46 -2.80
CA LEU A 130 0.03 6.31 -1.63
C LEU A 130 -1.14 6.49 -0.68
N GLN A 131 -0.83 6.77 0.59
CA GLN A 131 -1.80 7.00 1.65
C GLN A 131 -1.34 8.13 2.58
N GLY A 132 -2.22 9.10 2.78
CA GLY A 132 -2.00 10.19 3.74
C GLY A 132 -2.50 9.80 5.13
N ILE A 133 -1.65 9.97 6.15
CA ILE A 133 -1.91 9.54 7.53
C ILE A 133 -1.77 10.75 8.47
N ASN A 134 -2.83 11.08 9.20
CA ASN A 134 -2.76 12.03 10.32
C ASN A 134 -2.57 11.23 11.61
N LEU A 135 -1.31 11.10 12.05
CA LEU A 135 -0.89 10.25 13.14
C LEU A 135 -0.95 10.99 14.48
N ALA A 136 -1.66 10.43 15.46
CA ALA A 136 -1.65 10.92 16.83
C ALA A 136 -0.39 10.46 17.58
N ALA A 137 -0.05 11.15 18.68
CA ALA A 137 1.08 10.76 19.51
C ALA A 137 0.85 9.37 20.09
N GLY A 138 1.83 8.48 19.96
CA GLY A 138 1.76 7.09 20.42
C GLY A 138 0.74 6.20 19.70
N GLU A 139 0.18 6.63 18.57
CA GLU A 139 -0.73 5.82 17.77
C GLU A 139 0.00 4.67 17.07
N GLU A 140 -0.63 3.48 17.04
CA GLU A 140 -0.23 2.39 16.15
C GLU A 140 -1.18 2.30 14.96
N ARG A 141 -0.76 2.85 13.82
CA ARG A 141 -1.51 2.78 12.55
C ARG A 141 -0.93 1.64 11.69
N LEU A 142 -1.42 0.42 11.91
CA LEU A 142 -0.87 -0.81 11.31
C LEU A 142 -1.63 -1.38 10.11
N GLU A 143 -2.66 -0.67 9.64
CA GLU A 143 -3.51 -1.06 8.49
C GLU A 143 -3.30 -0.11 7.31
N VAL A 144 -2.05 0.32 7.07
CA VAL A 144 -1.68 1.14 5.91
C VAL A 144 -1.25 0.23 4.78
N ASP A 145 -2.21 -0.52 4.22
CA ASP A 145 -1.91 -1.64 3.33
C ASP A 145 -1.91 -1.21 1.85
N PHE A 146 -1.28 -1.98 0.96
CA PHE A 146 -1.26 -1.75 -0.49
C PHE A 146 -1.47 -3.04 -1.28
N GLY A 147 -2.47 -3.03 -2.18
CA GLY A 147 -2.82 -4.16 -3.03
C GLY A 147 -2.36 -3.94 -4.46
N TRP A 148 -1.62 -4.91 -5.00
CA TRP A 148 -1.04 -4.85 -6.35
C TRP A 148 -1.50 -6.03 -7.21
N GLU A 149 -2.10 -5.73 -8.36
CA GLU A 149 -2.47 -6.73 -9.36
C GLU A 149 -1.43 -6.77 -10.47
N PHE A 150 -0.83 -7.95 -10.72
CA PHE A 150 0.06 -8.18 -11.86
C PHE A 150 -0.71 -8.38 -13.17
N GLN A 151 -0.12 -7.95 -14.30
CA GLN A 151 -0.73 -7.98 -15.64
C GLN A 151 0.00 -8.86 -16.66
#